data_AF-A0A3D1X9C3-F1
#
_entry.id   AF-A0A3D1X9C3-F1
#
_cell.length_a   1.000
_cell.length_b   1.000
_cell.length_c   1.000
_cell.angle_alpha   90.00
_cell.angle_beta   90.00
_cell.angle_gamma   90.00
#
_symmetry.space_group_name_H-M   'P 1'
#
loop_
_entity.id
_entity.type
_entity.pdbx_description
1 polymer ?
#
loop_
_entity_poly.entity_id
_entity_poly.type
_entity_poly.pdbx_seq_one_letter_code
_entity_poly.pdbx_strand_id
1 'polypeptide(L)'
;LVIALIALLLYRTRKSEMTGSTVAFPWATPIFKYGVAFCTAVALGQFLYYFLFGQYRSSGSDSLPGTILCMAAAGLVGYFVAEMLVKKSFRVFRAGAKGAAIVSLALVLLGVAMSFDLTGYEKRVPDESEIESAFYTFSGMTHVTTDDADTIRRLTAAHRAIVENRKELVRISEAWDADTLSQSDHDDIEPFSLRLTYYLKDGSQLSRSYSLYLRRSDLTVPSSATARVNALYMCRESVLRRVLGYGCEHLGDTPRFLDSYCYYYDENSNTKDYALTAAQAEQVYAALMQDVQDSDNGGSDIFAVQEYQYDPPISFWLELYFESTNEKGRPEVYSLGPHVNGSTPNTLQVLSELLPELKSNTVTPPSDDGIHTLPATEDASTEESVN
;
A
#
# COMPACT_ATOMS: atom_id res chain seq x y z
N LEU A 1 -21.86 25.81 19.29
CA LEU A 1 -22.46 27.16 19.48
C LEU A 1 -23.13 27.70 18.21
N VAL A 2 -22.43 27.77 17.07
CA VAL A 2 -23.01 28.26 15.79
C VAL A 2 -24.25 27.48 15.36
N ILE A 3 -24.20 26.14 15.39
CA ILE A 3 -25.35 25.28 15.03
C ILE A 3 -26.54 25.52 15.97
N ALA A 4 -26.30 25.73 17.27
CA ALA A 4 -27.35 26.00 18.25
C ALA A 4 -28.02 27.36 18.02
N LEU A 5 -27.25 28.39 17.65
CA LEU A 5 -27.78 29.70 17.26
C LEU A 5 -28.63 29.63 15.99
N ILE A 6 -28.18 28.87 14.99
CA ILE A 6 -28.95 28.63 13.75
C ILE A 6 -30.24 27.87 14.05
N ALA A 7 -30.18 26.82 14.88
CA ALA A 7 -31.34 26.06 15.31
C ALA A 7 -32.37 26.94 16.05
N LEU A 8 -31.91 27.83 16.94
CA LEU A 8 -32.76 28.77 17.67
C LEU A 8 -33.42 29.81 16.74
N LEU A 9 -32.67 30.34 15.77
CA LEU A 9 -33.21 31.27 14.76
C LEU A 9 -34.28 30.60 13.88
N LEU A 10 -34.02 29.37 13.43
CA LEU A 10 -34.99 28.58 12.67
C LEU A 10 -36.23 28.26 13.50
N TYR A 11 -36.05 27.89 14.77
CA TYR A 11 -37.17 27.64 15.68
C TYR A 11 -38.07 28.86 15.83
N ARG A 12 -37.48 30.05 16.02
CA ARG A 12 -38.24 31.30 16.19
C ARG A 12 -38.93 31.80 14.92
N THR A 13 -38.39 31.48 13.75
CA THR A 13 -38.93 31.92 12.45
C THR A 13 -39.96 30.95 11.86
N ARG A 14 -40.16 29.78 12.49
CA ARG A 14 -41.12 28.77 12.05
C ARG A 14 -42.56 29.26 12.26
N LYS A 15 -43.31 29.41 11.17
CA LYS A 15 -44.73 29.75 11.20
C LYS A 15 -45.56 28.54 11.64
N SER A 16 -46.51 28.73 12.57
CA SER A 16 -47.38 27.67 13.10
C SER A 16 -48.28 27.00 12.02
N GLU A 17 -48.52 27.68 10.90
CA GLU A 17 -49.26 27.17 9.73
C GLU A 17 -48.55 26.03 8.99
N MET A 18 -47.28 25.78 9.29
CA MET A 18 -46.49 24.71 8.67
C MET A 18 -46.65 23.33 9.33
N THR A 19 -47.61 23.20 10.24
CA THR A 19 -47.87 21.96 10.98
C THR A 19 -48.46 20.92 10.03
N GLY A 20 -47.67 19.89 9.70
CA GLY A 20 -48.05 18.83 8.75
C GLY A 20 -47.32 18.86 7.41
N SER A 21 -46.45 19.84 7.13
CA SER A 21 -45.54 19.79 5.98
C SER A 21 -44.41 18.78 6.23
N THR A 22 -44.08 17.97 5.22
CA THR A 22 -42.94 17.03 5.26
C THR A 22 -41.61 17.75 5.50
N VAL A 23 -41.48 18.99 5.02
CA VAL A 23 -40.30 19.84 5.24
C VAL A 23 -40.72 21.10 6.00
N ALA A 24 -40.01 21.39 7.09
CA ALA A 24 -40.35 22.48 8.02
C ALA A 24 -40.12 23.89 7.47
N PHE A 25 -39.45 24.04 6.31
CA PHE A 25 -39.26 25.32 5.63
C PHE A 25 -39.35 25.16 4.11
N PRO A 26 -40.04 26.05 3.37
CA PRO A 26 -40.18 25.92 1.92
C PRO A 26 -38.83 25.96 1.18
N TRP A 27 -37.89 26.81 1.61
CA TRP A 27 -36.55 26.92 1.02
C TRP A 27 -35.71 25.64 1.19
N ALA A 28 -35.99 24.82 2.21
CA ALA A 28 -35.31 23.56 2.45
C ALA A 28 -35.87 22.41 1.59
N THR A 29 -37.01 22.61 0.90
CA THR A 29 -37.62 21.61 0.02
C THR A 29 -36.70 21.13 -1.10
N PRO A 30 -36.02 22.00 -1.90
CA PRO A 30 -35.04 21.54 -2.89
C PRO A 30 -33.87 20.81 -2.25
N ILE A 31 -33.36 21.28 -1.10
CA ILE A 31 -32.25 20.63 -0.39
C ILE A 31 -32.65 19.23 0.06
N PHE A 32 -33.85 19.06 0.62
CA PHE A 32 -34.37 17.75 1.00
C PHE A 32 -34.48 16.82 -0.21
N LYS A 33 -35.09 17.27 -1.32
CA LYS A 33 -35.27 16.44 -2.52
C LYS A 33 -33.96 15.97 -3.12
N TYR A 34 -33.02 16.90 -3.31
CA TYR A 34 -31.74 16.61 -3.92
C TYR A 34 -30.78 15.90 -2.97
N GLY A 35 -30.87 16.16 -1.67
CA GLY A 35 -30.14 15.44 -0.64
C GLY A 35 -30.58 13.97 -0.55
N VAL A 36 -31.89 13.69 -0.53
CA VAL A 36 -32.40 12.30 -0.58
C VAL A 36 -31.97 11.62 -1.87
N ALA A 37 -32.10 12.30 -3.01
CA ALA A 37 -31.65 11.76 -4.30
C ALA A 37 -30.15 11.39 -4.28
N PHE A 38 -29.29 12.26 -3.77
CA PHE A 38 -27.86 12.00 -3.65
C PHE A 38 -27.55 10.85 -2.69
N CYS A 39 -28.16 10.84 -1.49
CA CYS A 39 -27.95 9.76 -0.52
C CYS A 39 -28.42 8.40 -1.07
N THR A 40 -29.56 8.36 -1.77
CA THR A 40 -30.03 7.14 -2.44
C THR A 40 -29.11 6.76 -3.60
N ALA A 41 -28.62 7.72 -4.39
CA ALA A 41 -27.65 7.46 -5.46
C ALA A 41 -26.39 6.77 -4.92
N VAL A 42 -25.82 7.29 -3.82
CA VAL A 42 -24.60 6.73 -3.23
C VAL A 42 -24.89 5.38 -2.55
N ALA A 43 -25.86 5.31 -1.64
CA ALA A 43 -26.08 4.09 -0.84
C ALA A 43 -26.75 2.98 -1.66
N LEU A 44 -27.91 3.26 -2.25
CA LEU A 44 -28.66 2.27 -3.01
C LEU A 44 -28.02 2.03 -4.38
N GLY A 45 -27.42 3.04 -5.01
CA GLY A 45 -26.71 2.86 -6.28
C GLY A 45 -25.49 1.96 -6.11
N GLN A 46 -24.72 2.12 -5.03
CA GLN A 46 -23.61 1.21 -4.73
C GLN A 46 -24.10 -0.21 -4.47
N PHE A 47 -25.17 -0.37 -3.69
CA PHE A 47 -25.79 -1.68 -3.47
C PHE A 47 -26.25 -2.33 -4.78
N LEU A 48 -26.97 -1.59 -5.63
CA LEU A 48 -27.44 -2.07 -6.93
C LEU A 48 -26.28 -2.46 -7.83
N TYR A 49 -25.22 -1.67 -7.84
CA TYR A 49 -24.02 -1.98 -8.60
C TYR A 49 -23.40 -3.31 -8.15
N TYR A 50 -23.17 -3.50 -6.86
CA TYR A 50 -22.66 -4.78 -6.35
C TYR A 50 -23.64 -5.93 -6.55
N PHE A 51 -24.94 -5.70 -6.43
CA PHE A 51 -25.92 -6.77 -6.63
C PHE A 51 -25.97 -7.26 -8.08
N LEU A 52 -25.92 -6.34 -9.05
CA LEU A 52 -26.05 -6.64 -10.48
C LEU A 52 -24.74 -7.10 -11.12
N PHE A 53 -23.63 -6.45 -10.74
CA PHE A 53 -22.32 -6.68 -11.34
C PHE A 53 -21.39 -7.49 -10.42
N GLY A 54 -21.71 -7.61 -9.13
CA GLY A 54 -20.85 -8.28 -8.15
C GLY A 54 -20.69 -9.78 -8.35
N GLN A 55 -21.69 -10.45 -8.91
CA GLN A 55 -21.64 -11.89 -9.20
C GLN A 55 -20.76 -12.25 -10.40
N TYR A 56 -20.41 -11.27 -11.24
CA TYR A 56 -19.49 -11.43 -12.38
C TYR A 56 -18.07 -10.94 -12.06
N ARG A 57 -17.77 -10.64 -10.78
CA ARG A 57 -16.45 -10.19 -10.33
C ARG A 57 -15.53 -11.39 -10.11
N SER A 58 -14.77 -11.78 -11.13
CA SER A 58 -13.45 -12.39 -10.89
C SER A 58 -12.38 -11.31 -10.66
N SER A 59 -12.57 -10.12 -11.24
CA SER A 59 -11.59 -9.05 -11.25
C SER A 59 -11.98 -7.88 -10.34
N GLY A 60 -11.00 -7.33 -9.63
CA GLY A 60 -11.16 -6.16 -8.76
C GLY A 60 -11.49 -4.85 -9.50
N SER A 61 -11.85 -4.90 -10.79
CA SER A 61 -12.09 -3.74 -11.64
C SER A 61 -13.56 -3.27 -11.53
N ASP A 62 -13.76 -2.02 -11.09
CA ASP A 62 -15.09 -1.43 -11.06
C ASP A 62 -15.48 -0.90 -12.46
N SER A 63 -16.58 -1.41 -13.00
CA SER A 63 -17.24 -0.92 -14.21
C SER A 63 -17.78 0.49 -13.96
N LEU A 64 -16.95 1.48 -14.29
CA LEU A 64 -17.29 2.88 -14.12
C LEU A 64 -18.60 3.29 -14.82
N PRO A 65 -18.90 2.86 -16.06
CA PRO A 65 -20.21 3.10 -16.67
C PRO A 65 -21.36 2.41 -15.90
N GLY A 66 -21.13 1.20 -15.39
CA GLY A 66 -22.10 0.47 -14.58
C GLY A 66 -22.40 1.19 -13.26
N THR A 67 -21.38 1.67 -12.56
CA THR A 67 -21.52 2.46 -11.33
C THR A 67 -22.30 3.74 -11.59
N ILE A 68 -21.96 4.51 -12.62
CA ILE A 68 -22.68 5.74 -12.97
C ILE A 68 -24.15 5.44 -13.29
N LEU A 69 -24.42 4.38 -14.06
CA LEU A 69 -25.78 3.97 -14.41
C LEU A 69 -26.59 3.61 -13.15
N CYS A 70 -26.02 2.80 -12.26
CA CYS A 70 -26.67 2.40 -11.00
C CYS A 70 -26.92 3.60 -10.08
N MET A 71 -25.95 4.51 -9.94
CA MET A 71 -26.09 5.73 -9.16
C MET A 71 -27.17 6.66 -9.74
N ALA A 72 -27.19 6.86 -11.06
CA ALA A 72 -28.20 7.68 -11.73
C ALA A 72 -29.61 7.09 -11.56
N ALA A 73 -29.76 5.77 -11.71
CA ALA A 73 -31.03 5.06 -11.53
C ALA A 73 -31.52 5.14 -10.07
N ALA A 74 -30.66 4.87 -9.10
CA ALA A 74 -30.99 4.97 -7.68
C ALA A 74 -31.30 6.42 -7.27
N GLY A 75 -30.54 7.38 -7.76
CA GLY A 75 -30.76 8.80 -7.52
C GLY A 75 -32.11 9.29 -8.06
N LEU A 76 -32.53 8.80 -9.22
CA LEU A 76 -33.87 9.06 -9.78
C LEU A 76 -34.98 8.53 -8.87
N VAL A 77 -34.82 7.30 -8.36
CA VAL A 77 -35.76 6.71 -7.40
C VAL A 77 -35.84 7.58 -6.14
N GLY A 78 -34.69 7.93 -5.56
CA GLY A 78 -34.62 8.80 -4.38
C GLY A 78 -35.26 10.17 -4.60
N TYR A 79 -35.01 10.79 -5.76
CA TYR A 79 -35.63 12.06 -6.14
C TYR A 79 -37.16 11.97 -6.19
N PHE A 80 -37.71 10.94 -6.87
CA PHE A 80 -39.16 10.80 -6.96
C PHE A 80 -39.80 10.41 -5.64
N VAL A 81 -39.17 9.58 -4.82
CA VAL A 81 -39.64 9.30 -3.45
C VAL A 81 -39.69 10.60 -2.63
N ALA A 82 -38.65 11.42 -2.67
CA ALA A 82 -38.65 12.70 -1.98
C ALA A 82 -39.71 13.66 -2.54
N GLU A 83 -39.94 13.66 -3.86
CA GLU A 83 -40.98 14.46 -4.48
C GLU A 83 -42.39 14.00 -4.08
N MET A 84 -42.62 12.68 -3.97
CA MET A 84 -43.86 12.10 -3.47
C MET A 84 -44.11 12.49 -2.01
N LEU A 85 -43.07 12.42 -1.16
CA LEU A 85 -43.16 12.81 0.25
C LEU A 85 -43.49 14.30 0.40
N VAL A 86 -42.88 15.17 -0.41
CA VAL A 86 -43.14 16.62 -0.37
C VAL A 86 -44.54 16.96 -0.87
N LYS A 87 -44.99 16.36 -1.99
CA LYS A 87 -46.29 16.65 -2.59
C LYS A 87 -47.44 15.83 -1.99
N LYS A 88 -47.13 14.86 -1.13
CA LYS A 88 -48.07 13.86 -0.58
C LYS A 88 -48.93 13.20 -1.67
N SER A 89 -48.32 12.93 -2.82
CA SER A 89 -49.00 12.43 -4.01
C SER A 89 -48.07 11.56 -4.83
N PHE A 90 -48.62 10.53 -5.48
CA PHE A 90 -47.90 9.71 -6.45
C PHE A 90 -47.86 10.32 -7.85
N ARG A 91 -48.67 11.35 -8.14
CA ARG A 91 -48.76 12.00 -9.46
C ARG A 91 -47.66 13.05 -9.66
N VAL A 92 -46.40 12.66 -9.44
CA VAL A 92 -45.24 13.57 -9.45
C VAL A 92 -44.39 13.48 -10.70
N PHE A 93 -44.51 12.41 -11.50
CA PHE A 93 -43.62 12.13 -12.62
C PHE A 93 -43.54 13.26 -13.67
N ARG A 94 -44.68 13.78 -14.12
CA ARG A 94 -44.70 14.83 -15.16
C ARG A 94 -44.23 16.19 -14.63
N ALA A 95 -44.64 16.54 -13.41
CA ALA A 95 -44.26 17.82 -12.78
C ALA A 95 -42.81 17.82 -12.27
N GLY A 96 -42.28 16.64 -11.95
CA GLY A 96 -40.95 16.38 -11.43
C GLY A 96 -39.87 16.14 -12.48
N ALA A 97 -40.27 15.87 -13.73
CA ALA A 97 -39.36 15.47 -14.81
C ALA A 97 -38.17 16.41 -15.01
N LYS A 98 -38.36 17.73 -14.87
CA LYS A 98 -37.26 18.71 -14.97
C LYS A 98 -36.23 18.53 -13.85
N GLY A 99 -36.67 18.38 -12.60
CA GLY A 99 -35.78 18.16 -11.46
C GLY A 99 -35.08 16.81 -11.51
N ALA A 100 -35.82 15.77 -11.94
CA ALA A 100 -35.26 14.44 -12.19
C ALA A 100 -34.14 14.50 -13.25
N ALA A 101 -34.37 15.18 -14.38
CA ALA A 101 -33.36 15.35 -15.42
C ALA A 101 -32.11 16.12 -14.91
N ILE A 102 -32.30 17.17 -14.11
CA ILE A 102 -31.18 17.93 -13.52
C ILE A 102 -30.33 17.03 -12.61
N VAL A 103 -30.97 16.23 -11.74
CA VAL A 103 -30.25 15.33 -10.82
C VAL A 103 -29.50 14.25 -11.56
N SER A 104 -30.15 13.59 -12.53
CA SER A 104 -29.49 12.56 -13.33
C SER A 104 -28.29 13.13 -14.06
N LEU A 105 -28.44 14.30 -14.69
CA LEU A 105 -27.33 14.96 -15.36
C LEU A 105 -26.21 15.32 -14.37
N ALA A 106 -26.54 15.86 -13.19
CA ALA A 106 -25.55 16.19 -12.18
C ALA A 106 -24.79 14.96 -11.66
N LEU A 107 -25.47 13.83 -11.43
CA LEU A 107 -24.84 12.58 -11.01
C LEU A 107 -23.96 11.99 -12.10
N VAL A 108 -24.40 12.03 -13.36
CA VAL A 108 -23.59 11.59 -14.51
C VAL A 108 -22.36 12.48 -14.65
N LEU A 109 -22.50 13.80 -14.61
CA LEU A 109 -21.37 14.73 -14.68
C LEU A 109 -20.39 14.54 -13.52
N LEU A 110 -20.89 14.31 -12.30
CA LEU A 110 -20.06 13.98 -11.15
C LEU A 110 -19.27 12.70 -11.37
N GLY A 111 -19.92 11.64 -11.84
CA GLY A 111 -19.27 10.37 -12.17
C GLY A 111 -18.19 10.54 -13.24
N VAL A 112 -18.51 11.24 -14.32
CA VAL A 112 -17.56 11.54 -15.41
C VAL A 112 -16.39 12.39 -14.91
N ALA A 113 -16.64 13.42 -14.09
CA ALA A 113 -15.60 14.25 -13.50
C ALA A 113 -14.62 13.44 -12.64
N MET A 114 -15.13 12.49 -11.85
CA MET A 114 -14.29 11.56 -11.09
C MET A 114 -13.52 10.60 -11.99
N SER A 115 -14.12 10.16 -13.10
CA SER A 115 -13.49 9.25 -14.07
C SER A 115 -12.26 9.83 -14.75
N PHE A 116 -12.29 11.13 -15.01
CA PHE A 116 -11.17 11.85 -15.61
C PHE A 116 -10.11 12.29 -14.60
N ASP A 117 -10.31 12.00 -13.31
CA ASP A 117 -9.47 12.47 -12.21
C ASP A 117 -9.20 13.98 -12.34
N LEU A 118 -10.26 14.79 -12.52
CA LEU A 118 -10.12 16.24 -12.75
C LEU A 118 -9.43 16.97 -11.60
N THR A 119 -9.39 16.37 -10.41
CA THR A 119 -8.67 16.87 -9.24
C THR A 119 -7.18 16.52 -9.26
N GLY A 120 -6.75 15.61 -10.15
CA GLY A 120 -5.41 15.04 -10.20
C GLY A 120 -5.08 14.18 -8.98
N TYR A 121 -6.10 13.71 -8.25
CA TYR A 121 -5.92 12.97 -7.00
C TYR A 121 -5.18 11.65 -7.25
N GLU A 122 -5.57 10.86 -8.27
CA GLU A 122 -4.92 9.58 -8.56
C GLU A 122 -3.46 9.75 -8.96
N LYS A 123 -3.14 10.87 -9.62
CA LYS A 123 -1.81 11.14 -10.18
C LYS A 123 -0.90 11.96 -9.27
N ARG A 124 -1.40 12.41 -8.12
CA ARG A 124 -0.65 13.31 -7.24
C ARG A 124 0.51 12.58 -6.58
N VAL A 125 1.72 13.00 -6.95
CA VAL A 125 2.97 12.71 -6.23
C VAL A 125 3.46 14.04 -5.65
N PRO A 126 3.72 14.16 -4.34
CA PRO A 126 4.26 15.38 -3.76
C PRO A 126 5.66 15.68 -4.30
N ASP A 127 6.03 16.96 -4.35
CA ASP A 127 7.41 17.35 -4.64
C ASP A 127 8.31 17.01 -3.46
N GLU A 128 9.53 16.55 -3.73
CA GLU A 128 10.50 16.12 -2.70
C GLU A 128 10.75 17.23 -1.66
N SER A 129 10.74 18.49 -2.08
CA SER A 129 10.93 19.65 -1.20
C SER A 129 9.76 19.90 -0.24
N GLU A 130 8.57 19.37 -0.51
CA GLU A 130 7.37 19.51 0.33
C GLU A 130 7.28 18.43 1.41
N ILE A 131 8.04 17.35 1.25
CA ILE A 131 8.03 16.19 2.16
C ILE A 131 8.90 16.52 3.38
N GLU A 132 8.34 16.31 4.57
CA GLU A 132 9.04 16.37 5.85
C GLU A 132 9.60 14.99 6.21
N SER A 133 8.78 13.95 6.08
CA SER A 133 9.18 12.56 6.23
C SER A 133 8.21 11.65 5.47
N ALA A 134 8.59 10.39 5.30
CA ALA A 134 7.76 9.39 4.66
C ALA A 134 7.75 8.08 5.45
N PHE A 135 6.61 7.41 5.41
CA PHE A 135 6.45 6.03 5.83
C PHE A 135 6.12 5.18 4.61
N TYR A 136 6.74 4.02 4.48
CA TYR A 136 6.33 3.02 3.49
C TYR A 136 6.47 1.61 4.03
N THR A 137 5.69 0.70 3.45
CA THR A 137 5.77 -0.72 3.76
C THR A 137 5.56 -1.55 2.52
N PHE A 138 6.36 -2.60 2.42
CA PHE A 138 6.23 -3.63 1.42
C PHE A 138 5.54 -4.81 2.05
N SER A 139 4.45 -5.26 1.42
CA SER A 139 3.87 -6.54 1.78
C SER A 139 3.53 -6.65 3.29
N GLY A 140 3.34 -5.53 3.99
CA GLY A 140 3.09 -5.48 5.43
C GLY A 140 4.19 -6.07 6.33
N MET A 141 5.40 -6.31 5.83
CA MET A 141 6.49 -6.96 6.58
C MET A 141 7.67 -6.02 6.81
N THR A 142 8.23 -5.44 5.75
CA THR A 142 9.20 -4.36 5.90
C THR A 142 8.48 -3.03 6.13
N HIS A 143 8.78 -2.36 7.24
CA HIS A 143 8.26 -1.04 7.60
C HIS A 143 9.39 -0.02 7.70
N VAL A 144 9.32 1.06 6.94
CA VAL A 144 10.34 2.10 6.93
C VAL A 144 9.69 3.45 7.23
N THR A 145 10.25 4.18 8.19
CA THR A 145 9.99 5.61 8.40
C THR A 145 11.31 6.34 8.20
N THR A 146 11.31 7.35 7.35
CA THR A 146 12.54 8.03 6.92
C THR A 146 12.30 9.51 6.65
N ASP A 147 13.29 10.33 6.97
CA ASP A 147 13.45 11.71 6.53
C ASP A 147 14.68 11.86 5.61
N ASP A 148 15.32 10.74 5.22
CA ASP A 148 16.47 10.74 4.32
C ASP A 148 16.07 11.15 2.89
N ALA A 149 16.86 12.07 2.33
CA ALA A 149 16.58 12.65 1.02
C ALA A 149 16.74 11.63 -0.14
N ASP A 150 17.69 10.68 -0.05
CA ASP A 150 17.86 9.67 -1.10
C ASP A 150 16.71 8.65 -1.06
N THR A 151 16.32 8.16 0.12
CA THR A 151 15.18 7.25 0.25
C THR A 151 13.88 7.93 -0.19
N ILE A 152 13.64 9.20 0.20
CA ILE A 152 12.47 9.96 -0.25
C ILE A 152 12.46 10.13 -1.78
N ARG A 153 13.61 10.40 -2.40
CA ARG A 153 13.74 10.50 -3.86
C ARG A 153 13.42 9.16 -4.54
N ARG A 154 13.91 8.03 -4.00
CA ARG A 154 13.58 6.69 -4.51
C ARG A 154 12.10 6.38 -4.37
N LEU A 155 11.48 6.75 -3.24
CA LEU A 155 10.07 6.53 -2.95
C LEU A 155 9.18 7.33 -3.92
N THR A 156 9.48 8.61 -4.11
CA THR A 156 8.74 9.46 -5.05
C THR A 156 8.95 9.00 -6.50
N ALA A 157 10.14 8.52 -6.87
CA ALA A 157 10.38 7.92 -8.18
C ALA A 157 9.59 6.63 -8.40
N ALA A 158 9.51 5.74 -7.40
CA ALA A 158 8.68 4.55 -7.44
C ALA A 158 7.18 4.90 -7.56
N HIS A 159 6.71 5.84 -6.74
CA HIS A 159 5.33 6.33 -6.79
C HIS A 159 4.98 6.93 -8.16
N ARG A 160 5.88 7.75 -8.73
CA ARG A 160 5.71 8.35 -10.06
C ARG A 160 5.65 7.29 -11.15
N ALA A 161 6.55 6.30 -11.12
CA ALA A 161 6.55 5.21 -12.07
C ALA A 161 5.28 4.35 -12.00
N ILE A 162 4.72 4.11 -10.81
CA ILE A 162 3.43 3.42 -10.65
C ILE A 162 2.30 4.23 -11.30
N VAL A 163 2.27 5.54 -11.07
CA VAL A 163 1.25 6.43 -11.64
C VAL A 163 1.35 6.49 -13.17
N GLU A 164 2.57 6.61 -13.71
CA GLU A 164 2.82 6.72 -15.15
C GLU A 164 2.56 5.40 -15.89
N ASN A 165 2.90 4.25 -15.28
CA ASN A 165 2.70 2.92 -15.85
C ASN A 165 1.33 2.29 -15.47
N ARG A 166 0.42 3.05 -14.84
CA ARG A 166 -0.89 2.57 -14.36
C ARG A 166 -1.68 1.76 -15.38
N LYS A 167 -1.67 2.18 -16.65
CA LYS A 167 -2.44 1.48 -17.70
C LYS A 167 -1.97 0.06 -17.92
N GLU A 168 -0.65 -0.15 -17.96
CA GLU A 168 -0.08 -1.49 -18.14
C GLU A 168 -0.25 -2.32 -16.87
N LEU A 169 -0.05 -1.73 -15.69
CA LEU A 169 -0.28 -2.41 -14.41
C LEU A 169 -1.74 -2.89 -14.26
N VAL A 170 -2.72 -2.07 -14.65
CA VAL A 170 -4.13 -2.47 -14.66
C VAL A 170 -4.39 -3.58 -15.67
N ARG A 171 -3.80 -3.49 -16.87
CA ARG A 171 -3.94 -4.55 -17.89
C ARG A 171 -3.39 -5.89 -17.42
N ILE A 172 -2.23 -5.90 -16.77
CA ILE A 172 -1.64 -7.12 -16.19
C ILE A 172 -2.55 -7.67 -15.09
N SER A 173 -3.03 -6.81 -14.18
CA SER A 173 -3.96 -7.21 -13.12
C SER A 173 -5.25 -7.81 -13.67
N GLU A 174 -5.84 -7.21 -14.71
CA GLU A 174 -7.06 -7.74 -15.35
C GLU A 174 -6.79 -9.09 -16.02
N ALA A 175 -5.64 -9.25 -16.68
CA ALA A 175 -5.27 -10.51 -17.32
C ALA A 175 -5.00 -11.63 -16.32
N TRP A 176 -4.37 -11.30 -15.19
CA TRP A 176 -4.14 -12.20 -14.06
C TRP A 176 -5.46 -12.65 -13.43
N ASP A 177 -6.34 -11.71 -13.05
CA ASP A 177 -7.63 -12.00 -12.42
C ASP A 177 -8.59 -12.78 -13.35
N ALA A 178 -8.41 -12.65 -14.67
CA ALA A 178 -9.18 -13.37 -15.68
C ALA A 178 -8.58 -14.74 -16.05
N ASP A 179 -7.42 -15.10 -15.49
CA ASP A 179 -6.68 -16.33 -15.84
C ASP A 179 -6.41 -16.45 -17.35
N THR A 180 -6.00 -15.33 -17.96
CA THR A 180 -5.75 -15.21 -19.41
C THR A 180 -4.28 -15.01 -19.76
N LEU A 181 -3.41 -15.00 -18.75
CA LEU A 181 -1.97 -14.89 -18.94
C LEU A 181 -1.41 -16.17 -19.58
N SER A 182 -0.33 -16.01 -20.34
CA SER A 182 0.43 -17.17 -20.81
C SER A 182 1.17 -17.82 -19.63
N GLN A 183 1.55 -19.10 -19.75
CA GLN A 183 2.37 -19.75 -18.72
C GLN A 183 3.68 -18.96 -18.47
N SER A 184 4.34 -18.47 -19.52
CA SER A 184 5.54 -17.64 -19.39
C SER A 184 5.27 -16.31 -18.68
N ASP A 185 4.09 -15.70 -18.84
CA ASP A 185 3.74 -14.50 -18.08
C ASP A 185 3.49 -14.82 -16.60
N HIS A 186 2.87 -15.97 -16.29
CA HIS A 186 2.71 -16.42 -14.91
C HIS A 186 4.05 -16.65 -14.21
N ASP A 187 5.04 -17.16 -14.93
CA ASP A 187 6.37 -17.42 -14.39
C ASP A 187 7.21 -16.12 -14.23
N ASP A 188 6.88 -15.05 -14.98
CA ASP A 188 7.60 -13.76 -14.98
C ASP A 188 6.92 -12.67 -14.14
N ILE A 189 5.69 -12.88 -13.67
CA ILE A 189 4.89 -11.87 -12.97
C ILE A 189 4.57 -12.30 -11.55
N GLU A 190 4.88 -11.43 -10.58
CA GLU A 190 4.62 -11.70 -9.18
C GLU A 190 3.76 -10.60 -8.52
N PRO A 191 2.80 -10.96 -7.65
CA PRO A 191 2.02 -9.99 -6.91
C PRO A 191 2.87 -9.29 -5.85
N PHE A 192 2.73 -7.98 -5.74
CA PHE A 192 3.48 -7.14 -4.81
C PHE A 192 2.58 -6.06 -4.19
N SER A 193 2.80 -5.75 -2.91
CA SER A 193 2.04 -4.71 -2.22
C SER A 193 2.95 -3.59 -1.73
N LEU A 194 2.61 -2.35 -2.06
CA LEU A 194 3.30 -1.16 -1.59
C LEU A 194 2.29 -0.19 -0.97
N ARG A 195 2.47 0.13 0.32
CA ARG A 195 1.78 1.23 0.96
C ARG A 195 2.78 2.33 1.28
N LEU A 196 2.37 3.57 1.05
CA LEU A 196 3.18 4.75 1.33
C LEU A 196 2.33 5.84 1.96
N THR A 197 2.97 6.67 2.78
CA THR A 197 2.39 7.84 3.42
C THR A 197 3.46 8.93 3.46
N TYR A 198 3.17 10.08 2.85
CA TYR A 198 3.99 11.29 2.96
C TYR A 198 3.43 12.17 4.07
N TYR A 199 4.31 12.63 4.95
CA TYR A 199 4.03 13.70 5.92
C TYR A 199 4.61 14.99 5.33
N LEU A 200 3.75 15.95 5.01
CA LEU A 200 4.13 17.18 4.32
C LEU A 200 4.39 18.31 5.32
N LYS A 201 5.26 19.24 4.95
CA LYS A 201 5.67 20.40 5.78
C LYS A 201 4.52 21.34 6.16
N ASP A 202 3.41 21.30 5.43
CA ASP A 202 2.19 22.06 5.74
C ASP A 202 1.29 21.37 6.80
N GLY A 203 1.72 20.21 7.30
CA GLY A 203 0.99 19.38 8.26
C GLY A 203 -0.03 18.45 7.63
N SER A 204 -0.21 18.49 6.30
CA SER A 204 -1.08 17.55 5.59
C SER A 204 -0.38 16.21 5.33
N GLN A 205 -1.18 15.20 4.98
CA GLN A 205 -0.68 13.85 4.70
C GLN A 205 -1.26 13.32 3.40
N LEU A 206 -0.46 12.55 2.66
CA LEU A 206 -0.88 11.84 1.47
C LEU A 206 -0.55 10.35 1.62
N SER A 207 -1.58 9.50 1.67
CA SER A 207 -1.39 8.05 1.75
C SER A 207 -1.91 7.33 0.50
N ARG A 208 -1.19 6.28 0.06
CA ARG A 208 -1.54 5.41 -1.06
C ARG A 208 -1.27 3.96 -0.70
N SER A 209 -2.08 3.06 -1.23
CA SER A 209 -1.89 1.62 -1.13
C SER A 209 -2.08 1.03 -2.52
N TYR A 210 -1.07 0.30 -2.99
CA TYR A 210 -1.04 -0.32 -4.31
C TYR A 210 -0.92 -1.82 -4.16
N SER A 211 -1.80 -2.56 -4.86
CA SER A 211 -1.60 -3.96 -5.19
C SER A 211 -1.12 -4.00 -6.64
N LEU A 212 0.10 -4.46 -6.83
CA LEU A 212 0.83 -4.44 -8.10
C LEU A 212 1.07 -5.88 -8.55
N TYR A 213 1.17 -6.06 -9.86
CA TYR A 213 1.73 -7.27 -10.46
C TYR A 213 2.99 -6.83 -11.18
N LEU A 214 4.15 -7.14 -10.61
CA LEU A 214 5.44 -6.72 -11.11
C LEU A 214 6.00 -7.81 -12.03
N ARG A 215 6.44 -7.41 -13.21
CA ARG A 215 7.05 -8.30 -14.19
C ARG A 215 8.58 -8.27 -14.05
N ARG A 216 9.24 -9.42 -13.93
CA ARG A 216 10.69 -9.52 -13.70
C ARG A 216 11.51 -9.03 -14.88
N SER A 217 11.09 -9.32 -16.12
CA SER A 217 11.74 -8.76 -17.31
C SER A 217 11.76 -7.21 -17.36
N ASP A 218 10.84 -6.53 -16.66
CA ASP A 218 10.81 -5.06 -16.58
C ASP A 218 11.86 -4.47 -15.63
N LEU A 219 12.61 -5.28 -14.87
CA LEU A 219 13.76 -4.80 -14.06
C LEU A 219 14.82 -4.09 -14.90
N THR A 220 14.98 -4.53 -16.15
CA THR A 220 15.95 -3.97 -17.10
C THR A 220 15.50 -2.65 -17.73
N VAL A 221 14.25 -2.23 -17.50
CA VAL A 221 13.65 -1.00 -18.03
C VAL A 221 13.63 0.07 -16.93
N PRO A 222 14.57 1.05 -16.92
CA PRO A 222 14.73 1.95 -15.77
C PRO A 222 13.53 2.85 -15.45
N SER A 223 12.61 3.04 -16.40
CA SER A 223 11.38 3.81 -16.21
C SER A 223 10.17 2.96 -15.78
N SER A 224 10.32 1.64 -15.71
CA SER A 224 9.23 0.75 -15.31
C SER A 224 8.90 0.88 -13.83
N ALA A 225 7.67 0.55 -13.47
CA ALA A 225 7.28 0.44 -12.06
C ALA A 225 8.13 -0.62 -11.34
N THR A 226 8.40 -1.77 -11.97
CA THR A 226 9.25 -2.83 -11.39
C THR A 226 10.63 -2.31 -11.03
N ALA A 227 11.35 -1.69 -11.95
CA ALA A 227 12.71 -1.22 -11.71
C ALA A 227 12.77 -0.16 -10.60
N ARG A 228 11.80 0.77 -10.57
CA ARG A 228 11.75 1.82 -9.55
C ARG A 228 11.33 1.32 -8.18
N VAL A 229 10.38 0.38 -8.12
CA VAL A 229 10.01 -0.28 -6.86
C VAL A 229 11.17 -1.13 -6.36
N ASN A 230 11.87 -1.87 -7.23
CA ASN A 230 13.09 -2.59 -6.87
C ASN A 230 14.17 -1.66 -6.29
N ALA A 231 14.42 -0.50 -6.92
CA ALA A 231 15.40 0.47 -6.44
C ALA A 231 15.07 1.05 -5.05
N LEU A 232 13.79 1.13 -4.68
CA LEU A 232 13.34 1.47 -3.32
C LEU A 232 13.44 0.27 -2.37
N TYR A 233 13.04 -0.91 -2.83
CA TYR A 233 13.08 -2.15 -2.05
C TYR A 233 14.51 -2.58 -1.68
N MET A 234 15.48 -2.24 -2.54
CA MET A 234 16.91 -2.51 -2.36
C MET A 234 17.71 -1.32 -1.88
N CYS A 235 17.08 -0.20 -1.48
CA CYS A 235 17.83 0.85 -0.83
C CYS A 235 18.28 0.40 0.57
N ARG A 236 19.41 0.95 1.03
CA ARG A 236 20.05 0.59 2.31
C ARG A 236 19.07 0.53 3.48
N GLU A 237 18.19 1.52 3.63
CA GLU A 237 17.21 1.56 4.72
C GLU A 237 16.19 0.41 4.63
N SER A 238 15.69 0.10 3.43
CA SER A 238 14.78 -1.03 3.21
C SER A 238 15.48 -2.36 3.49
N VAL A 239 16.71 -2.54 3.01
CA VAL A 239 17.49 -3.78 3.21
C VAL A 239 17.80 -3.99 4.69
N LEU A 240 18.26 -2.95 5.40
CA LEU A 240 18.50 -3.01 6.85
C LEU A 240 17.24 -3.45 7.60
N ARG A 241 16.08 -2.87 7.27
CA ARG A 241 14.79 -3.19 7.90
C ARG A 241 14.35 -4.61 7.60
N ARG A 242 14.51 -5.06 6.36
CA ARG A 242 14.18 -6.42 5.92
C ARG A 242 15.05 -7.47 6.59
N VAL A 243 16.36 -7.26 6.63
CA VAL A 243 17.33 -8.25 7.13
C VAL A 243 17.38 -8.27 8.65
N LEU A 244 17.43 -7.10 9.31
CA LEU A 244 17.58 -7.03 10.77
C LEU A 244 16.25 -7.06 11.53
N GLY A 245 15.14 -6.76 10.85
CA GLY A 245 13.81 -6.78 11.44
C GLY A 245 13.57 -5.65 12.44
N TYR A 246 12.71 -5.95 13.43
CA TYR A 246 12.37 -5.02 14.52
C TYR A 246 13.59 -4.65 15.37
N GLY A 247 13.64 -3.42 15.87
CA GLY A 247 14.64 -2.96 16.84
C GLY A 247 15.96 -2.47 16.22
N CYS A 248 16.13 -2.57 14.90
CA CYS A 248 17.34 -2.11 14.22
C CYS A 248 17.57 -0.59 14.32
N GLU A 249 16.53 0.21 14.56
CA GLU A 249 16.62 1.65 14.84
C GLU A 249 17.41 1.98 16.11
N HIS A 250 17.56 1.02 17.01
CA HIS A 250 18.29 1.20 18.27
C HIS A 250 19.75 0.77 18.16
N LEU A 251 20.20 0.22 17.03
CA LEU A 251 21.59 -0.17 16.84
C LEU A 251 22.49 1.07 16.81
N GLY A 252 23.50 1.08 17.68
CA GLY A 252 24.62 2.02 17.58
C GLY A 252 25.70 1.51 16.63
N ASP A 253 26.78 2.28 16.46
CA ASP A 253 27.90 1.94 15.56
C ASP A 253 28.58 0.61 15.93
N THR A 254 28.63 0.30 17.22
CA THR A 254 29.23 -0.93 17.77
C THR A 254 28.28 -1.54 18.81
N PRO A 255 27.27 -2.32 18.39
CA PRO A 255 26.31 -2.92 19.31
C PRO A 255 27.01 -3.93 20.22
N ARG A 256 26.72 -3.88 21.52
CA ARG A 256 27.20 -4.89 22.48
C ARG A 256 26.15 -5.97 22.66
N PHE A 257 26.36 -7.12 22.01
CA PHE A 257 25.45 -8.25 22.13
C PHE A 257 25.51 -8.92 23.50
N LEU A 258 24.38 -9.48 23.89
CA LEU A 258 24.18 -10.28 25.09
C LEU A 258 23.87 -11.73 24.68
N ASP A 259 23.79 -12.61 25.67
CA ASP A 259 23.25 -13.94 25.46
C ASP A 259 21.85 -13.82 24.84
N SER A 260 21.68 -14.55 23.75
CA SER A 260 20.57 -14.44 22.81
C SER A 260 19.94 -15.81 22.63
N TYR A 261 18.85 -15.89 21.87
CA TYR A 261 18.22 -17.19 21.64
C TYR A 261 17.70 -17.35 20.24
N CYS A 262 17.58 -18.61 19.89
CA CYS A 262 16.95 -19.08 18.69
C CYS A 262 15.98 -20.20 19.08
N TYR A 263 14.80 -20.24 18.47
CA TYR A 263 13.96 -21.43 18.54
C TYR A 263 13.50 -21.84 17.15
N TYR A 264 13.41 -23.15 16.94
CA TYR A 264 12.86 -23.71 15.70
C TYR A 264 11.79 -24.76 16.00
N TYR A 265 10.85 -24.89 15.07
CA TYR A 265 9.85 -25.96 15.09
C TYR A 265 10.33 -27.14 14.26
N ASP A 266 10.40 -28.32 14.87
CA ASP A 266 10.67 -29.55 14.13
C ASP A 266 9.46 -30.00 13.30
N GLU A 267 9.63 -31.04 12.48
CA GLU A 267 8.58 -31.61 11.62
C GLU A 267 7.34 -32.08 12.41
N ASN A 268 7.45 -32.27 13.73
CA ASN A 268 6.37 -32.68 14.62
C ASN A 268 5.79 -31.49 15.41
N SER A 269 6.13 -30.25 15.05
CA SER A 269 5.73 -29.02 15.75
C SER A 269 6.24 -28.92 17.20
N ASN A 270 7.31 -29.65 17.56
CA ASN A 270 7.98 -29.42 18.84
C ASN A 270 8.92 -28.22 18.73
N THR A 271 8.90 -27.38 19.75
CA THR A 271 9.84 -26.26 19.88
C THR A 271 11.16 -26.75 20.46
N LYS A 272 12.27 -26.42 19.80
CA LYS A 272 13.61 -26.56 20.37
C LYS A 272 14.23 -25.18 20.54
N ASP A 273 14.67 -24.91 21.77
CA ASP A 273 15.31 -23.66 22.15
C ASP A 273 16.83 -23.81 22.21
N TYR A 274 17.53 -22.84 21.63
CA TYR A 274 18.99 -22.76 21.62
C TYR A 274 19.43 -21.42 22.19
N ALA A 275 20.19 -21.47 23.27
CA ALA A 275 20.88 -20.30 23.78
C ALA A 275 22.13 -20.03 22.93
N LEU A 276 22.27 -18.79 22.49
CA LEU A 276 23.48 -18.28 21.85
C LEU A 276 24.24 -17.46 22.90
N THR A 277 25.52 -17.74 23.07
CA THR A 277 26.39 -16.85 23.85
C THR A 277 26.50 -15.48 23.18
N ALA A 278 26.82 -14.42 23.93
CA ALA A 278 27.07 -13.09 23.37
C ALA A 278 28.03 -13.09 22.16
N ALA A 279 29.08 -13.92 22.19
CA ALA A 279 30.04 -14.04 21.08
C ALA A 279 29.42 -14.72 19.84
N GLN A 280 28.55 -15.72 20.03
CA GLN A 280 27.80 -16.33 18.94
C GLN A 280 26.75 -15.37 18.36
N ALA A 281 26.08 -14.58 19.21
CA ALA A 281 25.15 -13.54 18.77
C ALA A 281 25.86 -12.48 17.92
N GLU A 282 27.07 -12.05 18.32
CA GLU A 282 27.91 -11.15 17.53
C GLU A 282 28.33 -11.77 16.19
N GLN A 283 28.67 -13.06 16.16
CA GLN A 283 28.97 -13.78 14.92
C GLN A 283 27.76 -13.84 13.97
N VAL A 284 26.56 -14.10 14.49
CA VAL A 284 25.32 -14.11 13.70
C VAL A 284 24.99 -12.72 13.19
N TYR A 285 25.17 -11.68 14.01
CA TYR A 285 25.00 -10.30 13.57
C TYR A 285 25.98 -9.90 12.45
N ALA A 286 27.24 -10.31 12.55
CA ALA A 286 28.21 -10.06 11.48
C ALA A 286 27.77 -10.69 10.14
N ALA A 287 27.18 -11.89 10.19
CA ALA A 287 26.62 -12.55 9.01
C ALA A 287 25.40 -11.80 8.44
N LEU A 288 24.50 -11.32 9.30
CA LEU A 288 23.38 -10.47 8.89
C LEU A 288 23.88 -9.20 8.19
N MET A 289 24.91 -8.56 8.73
CA MET A 289 25.49 -7.36 8.11
C MET A 289 26.18 -7.65 6.78
N GLN A 290 26.73 -8.86 6.59
CA GLN A 290 27.22 -9.31 5.29
C GLN A 290 26.06 -9.48 4.30
N ASP A 291 24.94 -10.10 4.70
CA ASP A 291 23.74 -10.23 3.86
C ASP A 291 23.17 -8.86 3.45
N VAL A 292 23.21 -7.86 4.35
CA VAL A 292 22.86 -6.47 4.01
C VAL A 292 23.82 -5.90 2.96
N GLN A 293 25.13 -6.08 3.13
CA GLN A 293 26.13 -5.57 2.17
C GLN A 293 26.01 -6.22 0.80
N ASP A 294 25.79 -7.54 0.74
CA ASP A 294 25.63 -8.27 -0.51
C ASP A 294 24.37 -7.80 -1.27
N SER A 295 23.27 -7.57 -0.53
CA SER A 295 22.04 -6.99 -1.08
C SER A 295 22.25 -5.56 -1.60
N ASP A 296 22.94 -4.70 -0.85
CA ASP A 296 23.23 -3.31 -1.25
C ASP A 296 24.10 -3.25 -2.51
N ASN A 297 25.01 -4.21 -2.69
CA ASN A 297 25.86 -4.34 -3.87
C ASN A 297 25.12 -4.88 -5.11
N GLY A 298 23.81 -5.10 -5.02
CA GLY A 298 23.00 -5.61 -6.13
C GLY A 298 23.15 -7.12 -6.32
N GLY A 299 23.53 -7.87 -5.29
CA GLY A 299 23.58 -9.34 -5.32
C GLY A 299 22.21 -10.01 -5.46
N SER A 300 21.12 -9.26 -5.25
CA SER A 300 19.74 -9.74 -5.31
C SER A 300 18.79 -8.69 -5.88
N ASP A 301 17.63 -9.12 -6.36
CA ASP A 301 16.52 -8.27 -6.78
C ASP A 301 15.23 -8.56 -5.98
N ILE A 302 14.21 -7.74 -6.21
CA ILE A 302 12.94 -7.78 -5.48
C ILE A 302 12.28 -9.17 -5.50
N PHE A 303 12.46 -9.95 -6.56
CA PHE A 303 11.87 -11.28 -6.71
C PHE A 303 12.68 -12.36 -6.00
N ALA A 304 14.01 -12.20 -5.96
CA ALA A 304 14.89 -13.14 -5.26
C ALA A 304 14.74 -13.12 -3.73
N VAL A 305 14.21 -12.03 -3.17
CA VAL A 305 14.15 -11.81 -1.72
C VAL A 305 12.78 -11.36 -1.22
N GLN A 306 11.73 -11.55 -2.03
CA GLN A 306 10.37 -11.17 -1.66
C GLN A 306 9.88 -11.95 -0.44
N GLU A 307 9.67 -11.25 0.67
CA GLU A 307 9.39 -11.81 2.00
C GLU A 307 8.19 -12.80 2.07
N TYR A 308 7.19 -12.71 1.18
CA TYR A 308 5.99 -13.57 1.21
C TYR A 308 6.19 -14.93 0.54
N GLN A 309 7.14 -15.05 -0.37
CA GLN A 309 7.34 -16.28 -1.14
C GLN A 309 8.30 -17.25 -0.42
N TYR A 310 8.98 -16.77 0.62
CA TYR A 310 9.97 -17.50 1.40
C TYR A 310 9.56 -17.63 2.87
N ASP A 311 8.29 -17.98 3.15
CA ASP A 311 7.96 -18.53 4.46
C ASP A 311 8.82 -19.79 4.62
N PRO A 312 9.81 -19.80 5.53
CA PRO A 312 10.77 -20.88 5.53
C PRO A 312 10.02 -22.18 5.88
N PRO A 313 10.29 -23.30 5.17
CA PRO A 313 9.72 -24.61 5.54
C PRO A 313 10.12 -25.02 6.98
N ILE A 314 11.11 -24.34 7.55
CA ILE A 314 11.52 -24.38 8.95
C ILE A 314 11.07 -23.07 9.59
N SER A 315 10.07 -23.09 10.46
CA SER A 315 9.74 -21.92 11.28
C SER A 315 10.88 -21.67 12.27
N PHE A 316 11.80 -20.78 11.89
CA PHE A 316 13.00 -20.42 12.63
C PHE A 316 12.85 -18.99 13.12
N TRP A 317 12.95 -18.79 14.44
CA TRP A 317 12.90 -17.47 15.07
C TRP A 317 14.22 -17.20 15.77
N LEU A 318 14.80 -16.05 15.48
CA LEU A 318 16.04 -15.56 16.05
C LEU A 318 15.76 -14.27 16.79
N GLU A 319 16.23 -14.19 18.03
CA GLU A 319 16.22 -12.96 18.81
C GLU A 319 17.62 -12.65 19.32
N LEU A 320 18.21 -11.57 18.78
CA LEU A 320 19.54 -11.10 19.20
C LEU A 320 19.39 -9.95 20.18
N TYR A 321 19.82 -10.14 21.42
CA TYR A 321 19.76 -9.12 22.47
C TYR A 321 21.01 -8.27 22.45
N PHE A 322 20.86 -6.95 22.56
CA PHE A 322 21.99 -6.02 22.60
C PHE A 322 21.72 -4.84 23.52
N GLU A 323 22.79 -4.26 24.05
CA GLU A 323 22.72 -3.00 24.80
C GLU A 323 22.88 -1.81 23.86
N SER A 324 22.01 -0.82 24.03
CA SER A 324 22.15 0.50 23.40
C SER A 324 21.69 1.60 24.36
N THR A 325 21.86 2.85 23.96
CA THR A 325 21.40 4.01 24.73
C THR A 325 20.07 4.50 24.20
N ASN A 326 19.08 4.64 25.07
CA ASN A 326 17.81 5.26 24.69
C ASN A 326 17.93 6.78 24.48
N GLU A 327 16.83 7.42 24.06
CA GLU A 327 16.75 8.86 23.80
C GLU A 327 17.19 9.75 24.98
N LYS A 328 17.21 9.21 26.20
CA LYS A 328 17.64 9.91 27.43
C LYS A 328 19.09 9.62 27.80
N GLY A 329 19.84 8.93 26.94
CA GLY A 329 21.23 8.53 27.15
C GLY A 329 21.40 7.44 28.21
N ARG A 330 20.34 6.68 28.54
CA ARG A 330 20.41 5.59 29.52
C ARG A 330 20.62 4.26 28.81
N PRO A 331 21.44 3.35 29.35
CA PRO A 331 21.59 2.02 28.80
C PRO A 331 20.27 1.25 28.94
N GLU A 332 19.86 0.62 27.85
CA GLU A 332 18.65 -0.18 27.72
C GLU A 332 18.95 -1.40 26.83
N VAL A 333 18.27 -2.51 27.09
CA VAL A 333 18.43 -3.74 26.32
C VAL A 333 17.34 -3.76 25.25
N TYR A 334 17.76 -3.96 24.02
CA TYR A 334 16.91 -4.11 22.85
C TYR A 334 17.09 -5.51 22.26
N SER A 335 16.19 -5.91 21.38
CA SER A 335 16.32 -7.14 20.61
C SER A 335 16.15 -6.87 19.12
N LEU A 336 16.88 -7.63 18.30
CA LEU A 336 16.63 -7.77 16.87
C LEU A 336 15.84 -9.05 16.63
N GLY A 337 14.82 -8.96 15.79
CA GLY A 337 14.05 -10.11 15.32
C GLY A 337 14.17 -10.30 13.81
N PRO A 338 15.35 -10.71 13.29
CA PRO A 338 15.59 -10.85 11.85
C PRO A 338 14.80 -12.03 11.26
N HIS A 339 14.29 -11.84 10.04
CA HIS A 339 13.70 -12.92 9.25
C HIS A 339 14.81 -13.68 8.52
N VAL A 340 15.19 -14.85 9.04
CA VAL A 340 16.22 -15.69 8.42
C VAL A 340 15.57 -16.62 7.39
N ASN A 341 15.93 -16.45 6.11
CA ASN A 341 15.37 -17.20 4.99
C ASN A 341 16.36 -17.21 3.80
N GLY A 342 15.90 -17.59 2.60
CA GLY A 342 16.74 -17.64 1.40
C GLY A 342 17.41 -16.31 1.01
N SER A 343 16.91 -15.17 1.52
CA SER A 343 17.50 -13.84 1.33
C SER A 343 18.67 -13.52 2.27
N THR A 344 18.95 -14.37 3.27
CA THR A 344 20.04 -14.21 4.25
C THR A 344 20.95 -15.45 4.29
N PRO A 345 21.60 -15.82 3.16
CA PRO A 345 22.37 -17.05 3.03
C PRO A 345 23.59 -17.12 3.95
N ASN A 346 24.27 -15.99 4.20
CA ASN A 346 25.43 -15.97 5.11
C ASN A 346 24.97 -16.27 6.54
N THR A 347 23.84 -15.68 6.96
CA THR A 347 23.24 -15.93 8.27
C THR A 347 22.80 -17.37 8.43
N LEU A 348 22.12 -17.94 7.42
CA LEU A 348 21.76 -19.36 7.40
C LEU A 348 22.98 -20.27 7.55
N GLN A 349 24.08 -19.97 6.85
CA GLN A 349 25.30 -20.75 6.95
C GLN A 349 25.85 -20.73 8.38
N VAL A 350 26.03 -19.55 8.98
CA VAL A 350 26.56 -19.42 10.35
C VAL A 350 25.68 -20.15 11.35
N LEU A 351 24.35 -20.01 11.24
CA LEU A 351 23.43 -20.72 12.12
C LEU A 351 23.52 -22.24 11.94
N SER A 352 23.69 -22.74 10.71
CA SER A 352 23.86 -24.18 10.47
C SER A 352 25.15 -24.75 11.05
N GLU A 353 26.20 -23.94 11.16
CA GLU A 353 27.48 -24.30 11.77
C GLU A 353 27.40 -24.30 13.29
N LEU A 354 26.72 -23.30 13.85
CA LEU A 354 26.48 -23.18 15.30
C LEU A 354 25.47 -24.22 15.81
N LEU A 355 24.49 -24.59 14.98
CA LEU A 355 23.36 -25.46 15.30
C LEU A 355 23.30 -26.60 14.26
N PRO A 356 24.11 -27.68 14.42
CA PRO A 356 24.23 -28.74 13.43
C PRO A 356 22.92 -29.46 13.09
N GLU A 357 21.94 -29.41 13.99
CA GLU A 357 20.60 -29.97 13.79
C GLU A 357 19.78 -29.22 12.72
N LEU A 358 20.17 -27.99 12.35
CA LEU A 358 19.55 -27.26 11.23
C LEU A 358 19.99 -27.77 9.85
N LYS A 359 21.13 -28.49 9.77
CA LYS A 359 21.68 -28.99 8.49
C LYS A 359 20.82 -30.08 7.84
N SER A 360 19.93 -30.74 8.58
CA SER A 360 19.08 -31.79 8.00
C SER A 360 17.90 -31.26 7.18
N ASN A 361 17.54 -29.98 7.35
CA ASN A 361 16.28 -29.44 6.85
C ASN A 361 16.45 -28.28 5.85
N THR A 362 17.68 -27.88 5.53
CA THR A 362 17.94 -26.79 4.57
C THR A 362 17.63 -27.28 3.15
N VAL A 363 16.47 -26.88 2.63
CA VAL A 363 16.08 -27.09 1.24
C VAL A 363 17.06 -26.33 0.34
N THR A 364 17.63 -27.03 -0.64
CA THR A 364 18.48 -26.46 -1.68
C THR A 364 17.76 -25.28 -2.34
N PRO A 365 18.37 -24.08 -2.47
CA PRO A 365 17.76 -23.00 -3.23
C PRO A 365 17.50 -23.45 -4.68
N PRO A 366 16.45 -22.94 -5.35
CA PRO A 366 16.23 -23.21 -6.78
C PRO A 366 17.47 -22.82 -7.58
N SER A 367 17.78 -23.60 -8.62
CA SER A 367 19.01 -23.43 -9.40
C SER A 367 19.14 -22.03 -9.99
N ASP A 368 20.37 -21.54 -9.96
CA ASP A 368 20.84 -20.23 -10.41
C ASP A 368 20.89 -20.11 -11.94
N ASP A 369 19.83 -20.51 -12.64
CA ASP A 369 19.80 -20.53 -14.11
C ASP A 369 19.36 -19.18 -14.72
N GLY A 370 19.44 -18.07 -13.97
CA GLY A 370 18.80 -16.81 -14.38
C GLY A 370 19.46 -15.49 -13.99
N ILE A 371 20.68 -15.44 -13.43
CA ILE A 371 21.36 -14.14 -13.21
C ILE A 371 21.81 -13.56 -14.56
N HIS A 372 20.94 -12.73 -15.15
CA HIS A 372 21.38 -11.70 -16.08
C HIS A 372 21.98 -10.56 -15.26
N THR A 373 23.31 -10.44 -15.33
CA THR A 373 24.07 -9.32 -14.78
C THR A 373 23.46 -8.01 -15.28
N LEU A 374 22.87 -7.22 -14.36
CA LEU A 374 22.50 -5.84 -14.65
C LEU A 374 23.78 -5.03 -14.88
N PRO A 375 23.83 -4.12 -15.88
CA PRO A 375 25.03 -3.34 -16.14
C PRO A 375 25.26 -2.36 -14.99
N ALA A 376 26.53 -2.28 -14.56
CA ALA A 376 27.00 -1.28 -13.62
C ALA A 376 26.63 0.12 -14.11
N THR A 377 26.07 0.94 -13.23
CA THR A 377 25.92 2.38 -13.41
C THR A 377 27.30 3.00 -13.71
N GLU A 378 27.55 3.36 -14.97
CA GLU A 378 28.67 4.23 -15.32
C GLU A 378 28.37 5.65 -14.84
N ASP A 379 29.27 6.15 -14.00
CA ASP A 379 29.37 7.56 -13.64
C ASP A 379 29.53 8.41 -14.90
N ALA A 380 28.48 9.18 -15.24
CA ALA A 380 28.54 10.21 -16.26
C ALA A 380 29.36 11.41 -15.74
N SER A 381 30.68 11.29 -15.77
CA SER A 381 31.57 12.45 -15.73
C SER A 381 31.47 13.17 -17.08
N THR A 382 30.96 14.40 -17.02
CA THR A 382 30.84 15.29 -18.19
C THR A 382 32.20 15.97 -18.38
N GLU A 383 32.98 15.56 -19.37
CA GLU A 383 34.05 16.40 -19.92
C GLU A 383 33.58 17.00 -21.25
N GLU A 384 33.35 18.31 -21.22
CA GLU A 384 33.41 19.17 -22.40
C GLU A 384 34.78 19.02 -23.06
N SER A 385 34.82 18.73 -24.36
CA SER A 385 35.94 19.18 -25.18
C SER A 385 35.47 19.63 -26.56
N VAL A 386 35.99 20.80 -26.90
CA VAL A 386 35.77 21.62 -28.07
C VAL A 386 36.51 21.02 -29.28
N ASN A 387 35.80 20.79 -30.39
CA ASN A 387 36.13 21.29 -31.74
C ASN A 387 35.10 20.84 -32.78
#